data_AF-A0A8T4YKJ3-F1
#
_entry.id   AF-A0A8T4YKJ3-F1
#
_cell.length_a   1.000
_cell.length_b   1.000
_cell.length_c   1.000
_cell.angle_alpha   90.00
_cell.angle_beta   90.00
_cell.angle_gamma   90.00
#
_symmetry.space_group_name_H-M   'P 1'
#
loop_
_entity.id
_entity.type
_entity.pdbx_description
1 polymer ?
#
loop_
_entity_poly.entity_id
_entity_poly.type
_entity_poly.pdbx_seq_one_letter_code
_entity_poly.pdbx_strand_id
1 'polypeptide(L)'
;MIELDHTQVRKTVQVELECKSTSELLPLTEILGQDRAVKAIKFGLEIKEKGFNIYVAGPPGTGRKTATTNFLSEIAKTMPTPSDWCYVNNFDDPLRPNALRIPAGKGRKFQKDMDKFVEE
;
A
#
# COMPACT_ATOMS: atom_id res chain seq x y z
N MET A 1 14.28 -38.38 -37.04
CA MET A 1 13.64 -37.05 -37.08
C MET A 1 12.16 -37.30 -36.84
N ILE A 2 11.62 -36.86 -35.70
CA ILE A 2 10.20 -37.07 -35.39
C ILE A 2 9.47 -35.83 -35.94
N GLU A 3 8.62 -36.02 -36.95
CA GLU A 3 7.71 -34.98 -37.40
C GLU A 3 6.54 -34.87 -36.41
N LEU A 4 6.25 -33.64 -35.99
CA LEU A 4 5.10 -33.33 -35.14
C LEU A 4 3.96 -32.79 -36.01
N ASP A 5 2.77 -33.33 -35.80
CA ASP A 5 1.56 -32.81 -36.43
C ASP A 5 1.14 -31.47 -35.79
N HIS A 6 0.44 -30.62 -36.55
CA HIS A 6 0.00 -29.30 -36.11
C HIS A 6 -0.86 -29.32 -34.82
N THR A 7 -1.56 -30.43 -34.57
CA THR A 7 -2.34 -30.63 -33.34
C THR A 7 -1.46 -30.82 -32.10
N GLN A 8 -0.25 -31.38 -32.27
CA GLN A 8 0.69 -31.68 -31.17
C GLN A 8 1.46 -30.44 -30.71
N VAL A 9 1.49 -29.38 -31.53
CA VAL A 9 2.12 -28.09 -31.21
C VAL A 9 1.12 -26.99 -30.84
N ARG A 10 -0.18 -27.25 -30.99
CA ARG A 10 -1.23 -26.29 -30.64
C ARG A 10 -1.82 -26.59 -29.26
N LYS A 11 -1.48 -25.76 -28.27
CA LYS A 11 -2.17 -25.77 -26.97
C LYS A 11 -3.45 -24.94 -27.07
N THR A 12 -4.58 -25.61 -27.29
CA THR A 12 -5.90 -24.96 -27.23
C THR A 12 -6.47 -25.13 -25.83
N VAL A 13 -6.89 -24.03 -25.20
CA VAL A 13 -7.59 -24.06 -23.92
C VAL A 13 -9.05 -23.71 -24.20
N GLN A 14 -9.96 -24.65 -23.92
CA GLN A 14 -11.38 -24.36 -23.89
C GLN A 14 -11.71 -23.82 -22.50
N VAL A 15 -12.15 -22.58 -22.43
CA VAL A 15 -12.58 -21.93 -21.19
C VAL A 15 -14.03 -21.49 -21.39
N GLU A 16 -14.92 -21.97 -20.53
CA GLU A 16 -16.25 -21.38 -20.38
C GLU A 16 -16.11 -20.14 -19.50
N LEU A 17 -16.43 -18.98 -20.07
CA LEU A 17 -16.41 -17.70 -19.37
C LEU A 17 -17.85 -17.26 -19.12
N GLU A 18 -18.16 -16.91 -17.88
CA GLU A 18 -19.48 -16.40 -17.49
C GLU A 18 -19.64 -14.89 -17.78
N CYS A 19 -18.85 -14.33 -18.71
CA CYS A 19 -18.93 -12.92 -19.11
C CYS A 19 -18.84 -12.78 -20.62
N LYS A 20 -19.56 -11.79 -21.19
CA LYS A 20 -19.47 -11.47 -22.62
C LYS A 20 -18.33 -10.50 -22.92
N SER A 21 -17.95 -9.69 -21.94
CA SER A 21 -16.88 -8.70 -22.03
C SER A 21 -16.14 -8.57 -20.70
N THR A 22 -14.84 -8.27 -20.76
CA THR A 22 -14.04 -7.99 -19.55
C THR A 22 -14.49 -6.74 -18.79
N SER A 23 -15.29 -5.88 -19.42
CA SER A 23 -15.92 -4.72 -18.76
C SER A 23 -16.99 -5.11 -17.73
N GLU A 24 -17.53 -6.32 -17.81
CA GLU A 24 -18.53 -6.85 -16.87
C GLU A 24 -17.88 -7.41 -15.60
N LEU A 25 -16.55 -7.57 -15.59
CA LEU A 25 -15.81 -8.17 -14.49
C LEU A 25 -15.32 -7.09 -13.52
N LEU A 26 -15.41 -7.40 -12.24
CA LEU A 26 -14.77 -6.58 -11.21
C LEU A 26 -13.24 -6.73 -11.30
N PRO A 27 -12.49 -5.62 -11.18
CA PRO A 27 -11.03 -5.69 -11.11
C PRO A 27 -10.58 -6.56 -9.94
N LEU A 28 -9.59 -7.40 -10.19
CA LEU A 28 -9.01 -8.20 -9.13
C LEU A 28 -8.21 -7.30 -8.18
N THR A 29 -8.50 -7.38 -6.89
CA THR A 29 -7.78 -6.65 -5.83
C THR A 29 -6.63 -7.45 -5.25
N GLU A 30 -6.55 -8.75 -5.56
CA GLU A 30 -5.57 -9.68 -5.01
C GLU A 30 -4.30 -9.79 -5.87
N ILE A 31 -3.20 -10.21 -5.24
CA ILE A 31 -1.95 -10.50 -5.95
C ILE A 31 -2.01 -11.95 -6.47
N LEU A 32 -2.23 -12.13 -7.76
CA LEU A 32 -2.34 -13.44 -8.41
C LEU A 32 -1.02 -14.23 -8.35
N GLY A 33 -1.12 -15.50 -7.95
CA GLY A 33 -0.02 -16.48 -8.03
C GLY A 33 1.18 -16.16 -7.13
N GLN A 34 0.99 -15.31 -6.11
CA GLN A 34 2.04 -14.85 -5.21
C GLN A 34 1.71 -15.09 -3.73
N ASP A 35 1.11 -16.25 -3.41
CA ASP A 35 0.66 -16.60 -2.05
C ASP A 35 1.76 -16.41 -0.99
N ARG A 36 3.00 -16.80 -1.33
CA ARG A 36 4.15 -16.63 -0.44
C ARG A 36 4.43 -15.16 -0.15
N ALA A 37 4.37 -14.29 -1.16
CA ALA A 37 4.62 -12.87 -0.98
C ALA A 37 3.50 -12.22 -0.14
N VAL A 38 2.23 -12.57 -0.40
CA VAL A 38 1.08 -12.09 0.37
C VAL A 38 1.21 -12.47 1.84
N LYS A 39 1.55 -13.73 2.15
CA LYS A 39 1.78 -14.19 3.53
C LYS A 39 2.92 -13.42 4.21
N ALA A 40 4.03 -13.20 3.51
CA ALA A 40 5.17 -12.46 4.04
C ALA A 40 4.83 -10.99 4.35
N ILE A 41 4.05 -10.33 3.49
CA ILE A 41 3.59 -8.96 3.74
C ILE A 41 2.67 -8.93 4.97
N LYS A 42 1.67 -9.83 5.06
CA LYS A 42 0.77 -9.90 6.22
C LYS A 42 1.53 -10.07 7.52
N PHE A 43 2.42 -11.05 7.58
CA PHE A 43 3.28 -11.30 8.73
C PHE A 43 4.12 -10.07 9.10
N GLY A 44 4.76 -9.43 8.12
CA GLY A 44 5.58 -8.24 8.38
C GLY A 44 4.77 -7.05 8.91
N LEU A 45 3.49 -6.92 8.56
CA LEU A 45 2.62 -5.83 9.04
C LEU A 45 2.07 -6.06 10.45
N GLU A 46 2.11 -7.30 10.95
CA GLU A 46 1.72 -7.64 12.32
C GLU A 46 2.76 -7.18 13.34
N ILE A 47 4.03 -7.12 12.95
CA ILE A 47 5.14 -6.64 13.79
C ILE A 47 5.02 -5.12 13.99
N LYS A 48 4.94 -4.65 15.24
CA LYS A 48 4.74 -3.22 15.58
C LYS A 48 6.01 -2.53 16.07
N GLU A 49 7.06 -3.30 16.27
CA GLU A 49 8.35 -2.87 16.76
C GLU A 49 9.10 -2.05 15.70
N LYS A 50 9.76 -0.99 16.17
CA LYS A 50 10.63 -0.19 15.30
C LYS A 50 11.80 -1.04 14.81
N GLY A 51 12.24 -0.79 13.58
CA GLY A 51 13.39 -1.47 12.96
C GLY A 51 13.01 -2.64 12.04
N PHE A 52 11.74 -3.04 12.01
CA PHE A 52 11.23 -4.05 11.08
C PHE A 52 10.70 -3.38 9.81
N ASN A 53 11.37 -3.63 8.69
CA ASN A 53 10.99 -3.12 7.36
C ASN A 53 10.74 -4.28 6.40
N ILE A 54 9.81 -4.11 5.47
CA ILE A 54 9.51 -5.10 4.41
C ILE A 54 10.21 -4.66 3.12
N TYR A 55 10.97 -5.57 2.51
CA TYR A 55 11.57 -5.37 1.19
C TYR A 55 10.91 -6.30 0.15
N VAL A 56 10.54 -5.73 -1.01
CA VAL A 56 9.85 -6.45 -2.07
C VAL A 56 10.76 -6.58 -3.31
N ALA A 57 11.12 -7.82 -3.66
CA ALA A 57 12.01 -8.15 -4.76
C ALA A 57 11.32 -8.95 -5.88
N GLY A 58 11.94 -9.00 -7.05
CA GLY A 58 11.49 -9.78 -8.21
C GLY A 58 11.94 -9.19 -9.54
N PRO A 59 11.57 -9.81 -10.68
CA PRO A 59 11.94 -9.33 -12.00
C PRO A 59 11.31 -7.97 -12.35
N PRO A 60 11.93 -7.16 -13.23
CA PRO A 60 11.28 -5.96 -13.78
C PRO A 60 10.02 -6.32 -14.59
N GLY A 61 9.08 -5.38 -14.74
CA GLY A 61 7.86 -5.58 -15.53
C GLY A 61 6.76 -6.44 -14.89
N THR A 62 6.95 -6.91 -13.66
CA THR A 62 6.00 -7.80 -12.95
C THR A 62 4.89 -7.09 -12.19
N GLY A 63 4.78 -5.77 -12.30
CA GLY A 63 3.75 -5.00 -11.58
C GLY A 63 3.90 -4.98 -10.05
N ARG A 64 5.06 -5.39 -9.50
CA ARG A 64 5.32 -5.51 -8.05
C ARG A 64 4.90 -4.29 -7.24
N LYS A 65 5.25 -3.08 -7.72
CA LYS A 65 4.89 -1.83 -7.04
C LYS A 65 3.37 -1.70 -6.95
N THR A 66 2.69 -1.80 -8.07
CA THR A 66 1.22 -1.70 -8.15
C THR A 66 0.53 -2.73 -7.27
N ALA A 67 0.94 -4.00 -7.37
CA ALA A 67 0.38 -5.08 -6.56
C ALA A 67 0.57 -4.84 -5.05
N THR A 68 1.78 -4.42 -4.65
CA THR A 68 2.09 -4.12 -3.25
C THR A 68 1.29 -2.92 -2.74
N THR A 69 1.21 -1.83 -3.50
CA THR A 69 0.47 -0.62 -3.10
C THR A 69 -1.02 -0.88 -3.00
N ASN A 70 -1.62 -1.61 -3.95
CA ASN A 70 -3.04 -1.96 -3.89
C ASN A 70 -3.35 -2.80 -2.65
N PHE A 71 -2.54 -3.83 -2.41
CA PHE A 71 -2.69 -4.69 -1.24
C PHE A 71 -2.56 -3.93 0.09
N LEU A 72 -1.53 -3.07 0.21
CA LEU A 72 -1.35 -2.23 1.39
C LEU A 72 -2.48 -1.21 1.59
N SER A 73 -3.05 -0.69 0.49
CA SER A 73 -4.15 0.27 0.54
C SER A 73 -5.42 -0.36 1.12
N GLU A 74 -5.74 -1.61 0.77
CA GLU A 74 -6.88 -2.33 1.37
C GLU A 74 -6.68 -2.57 2.86
N ILE A 75 -5.47 -2.93 3.29
CA ILE A 75 -5.16 -3.09 4.72
C ILE A 75 -5.28 -1.75 5.45
N ALA A 76 -4.72 -0.68 4.89
CA ALA A 76 -4.73 0.65 5.50
C ALA A 76 -6.14 1.18 5.78
N LYS A 77 -7.14 0.85 4.93
CA LYS A 77 -8.55 1.22 5.16
C LYS A 77 -9.13 0.64 6.46
N THR A 78 -8.57 -0.45 6.96
CA THR A 78 -9.00 -1.11 8.20
C THR A 78 -8.28 -0.60 9.44
N MET A 79 -7.25 0.23 9.26
CA MET A 79 -6.40 0.73 10.34
C MET A 79 -6.88 2.09 10.86
N PRO A 80 -6.56 2.45 12.12
CA PRO A 80 -6.85 3.77 12.64
C PRO A 80 -6.21 4.87 11.79
N THR A 81 -6.94 5.97 11.58
CA THR A 81 -6.38 7.14 10.90
C THR A 81 -5.11 7.62 11.61
N PRO A 82 -3.99 7.82 10.89
CA PRO A 82 -2.75 8.29 11.49
C PRO A 82 -2.92 9.63 12.21
N SER A 83 -2.12 9.83 13.26
CA SER A 83 -2.01 11.12 13.94
C SER A 83 -1.51 12.22 12.99
N ASP A 84 -1.98 13.44 13.21
CA ASP A 84 -1.38 14.62 12.59
C ASP A 84 -0.03 14.90 13.27
N TRP A 85 0.99 15.26 12.51
CA TRP A 85 2.29 15.66 13.04
C TRP A 85 2.55 17.12 12.69
N CYS A 86 2.82 17.92 13.72
CA CYS A 86 3.09 19.35 13.58
C CYS A 86 4.49 19.65 14.14
N TYR A 87 5.31 20.35 13.35
CA TYR A 87 6.54 20.92 13.86
C TYR A 87 6.23 22.26 14.52
N VAL A 88 6.64 22.41 15.77
CA VAL A 88 6.50 23.64 16.53
C VAL A 88 7.88 24.22 16.80
N ASN A 89 7.95 25.55 16.93
CA ASN A 89 9.20 26.21 17.26
C ASN A 89 9.75 25.65 18.58
N ASN A 90 11.06 25.44 18.61
CA ASN A 90 11.77 25.10 19.82
C ASN A 90 12.47 26.36 20.33
N PHE A 91 12.04 26.87 21.49
CA PHE A 91 12.56 28.12 22.05
C PHE A 91 14.01 28.00 22.57
N ASP A 92 14.45 26.78 22.90
CA ASP A 92 15.82 26.53 23.36
C ASP A 92 16.80 26.43 22.19
N ASP A 93 16.35 25.85 21.06
CA ASP A 93 17.14 25.70 19.84
C ASP A 93 16.27 25.88 18.58
N PRO A 94 16.22 27.10 18.02
CA PRO A 94 15.39 27.41 16.85
C PRO A 94 15.74 26.60 15.59
N LEU A 95 16.93 25.99 15.51
CA LEU A 95 17.33 25.14 14.38
C LEU A 95 16.80 23.70 14.51
N ARG A 96 16.20 23.35 15.64
CA ARG A 96 15.72 22.00 15.95
C ARG A 96 14.27 22.03 16.42
N PRO A 97 13.30 22.20 15.50
CA PRO A 97 11.89 22.26 15.85
C PRO A 97 11.42 20.96 16.52
N ASN A 98 10.48 21.08 17.45
CA ASN A 98 9.90 19.95 18.16
C ASN A 98 8.75 19.34 17.34
N ALA A 99 8.69 18.00 17.27
CA ALA A 99 7.60 17.30 16.61
C ALA A 99 6.48 16.98 17.63
N LEU A 100 5.32 17.61 17.46
CA LEU A 100 4.13 17.36 18.26
C LEU A 100 3.22 16.35 17.56
N ARG A 101 2.85 15.29 18.28
CA ARG A 101 1.85 14.31 17.83
C ARG A 101 0.45 14.78 18.24
N ILE A 102 -0.42 15.00 17.26
CA ILE A 102 -1.77 15.50 17.45
C ILE A 102 -2.79 14.43 17.00
N PRO A 103 -3.94 14.26 17.67
CA PRO A 103 -4.99 13.37 17.20
C PRO A 103 -5.41 13.69 15.76
N ALA A 104 -5.76 12.66 14.99
CA ALA A 104 -6.10 12.78 13.57
C ALA A 104 -7.12 13.89 13.31
N GLY A 105 -6.84 14.76 12.34
CA GLY A 105 -7.70 15.86 11.92
C GLY A 105 -7.70 17.09 12.84
N LYS A 106 -6.99 17.08 13.98
CA LYS A 106 -6.94 18.23 14.89
C LYS A 106 -5.78 19.19 14.63
N GLY A 107 -4.82 18.85 13.75
CA GLY A 107 -3.65 19.69 13.46
C GLY A 107 -4.03 21.07 12.91
N ARG A 108 -5.02 21.14 12.01
CA ARG A 108 -5.53 22.43 11.50
C ARG A 108 -6.21 23.28 12.56
N LYS A 109 -6.88 22.65 13.53
CA LYS A 109 -7.48 23.37 14.64
C LYS A 109 -6.39 23.96 15.53
N PHE A 110 -5.39 23.15 15.88
CA PHE A 110 -4.23 23.59 16.66
C PHE A 110 -3.51 24.78 16.01
N GLN A 111 -3.32 24.75 14.68
CA GLN A 111 -2.77 25.89 13.93
C GLN A 111 -3.57 27.18 14.18
N LYS A 112 -4.90 27.14 13.95
CA LYS A 112 -5.77 28.31 14.13
C LYS A 112 -5.78 28.83 15.57
N ASP A 113 -5.78 27.92 16.53
CA ASP A 113 -5.74 28.26 17.95
C ASP A 113 -4.42 29.00 18.29
N MET A 114 -3.31 28.60 17.67
CA MET A 114 -2.00 29.27 17.83
C MET A 114 -1.94 30.63 17.13
N ASP A 115 -2.48 30.74 15.91
CA ASP A 115 -2.56 32.01 15.19
C ASP A 115 -3.31 33.06 16.03
N LYS A 116 -4.46 32.67 16.60
CA LYS A 116 -5.25 33.53 17.50
C LYS A 116 -4.48 33.90 18.78
N PHE A 117 -3.74 32.95 19.35
CA PHE A 117 -2.97 33.18 20.57
C PHE A 117 -1.83 34.19 20.39
N VAL A 118 -1.25 34.29 19.19
CA VAL A 118 -0.17 35.25 18.89
C VAL A 118 -0.72 36.65 18.54
N GLU A 119 -1.97 36.72 18.06
CA GLU A 119 -2.65 37.98 17.76
C GLU A 119 -3.26 38.67 18.99
N GLU A 120 -3.47 37.94 20.10
CA GLU A 120 -3.91 38.46 21.42
C GLU A 120 -2.73 38.91 22.30
#